data_AF-A0A967WSX4-F1
#
_entry.id   AF-A0A967WSX4-F1
#
_cell.length_a   1.000
_cell.length_b   1.000
_cell.length_c   1.000
_cell.angle_alpha   90.00
_cell.angle_beta   90.00
_cell.angle_gamma   90.00
#
_symmetry.space_group_name_H-M   'P 1'
#
loop_
_entity.id
_entity.type
_entity.pdbx_description
1 polymer ?
#
loop_
_entity_poly.entity_id
_entity_poly.type
_entity_poly.pdbx_seq_one_letter_code
_entity_poly.pdbx_strand_id
1 'polypeptide(L)'
;LSQLGRQQFLQRARHNALLTIPSLMPLEGHDQKNHLVEPYNGLGAAAIVHLSSRITMNLLPANRPHMRLQVPNEIKMQAPDGKVPEETQTA
;
A
#
# COMPACT_ATOMS: atom_id res chain seq x y z
N LEU A 1 -5.98 27.32 9.07
CA LEU A 1 -5.32 27.27 7.74
C LEU A 1 -4.96 25.84 7.24
N SER A 2 -5.45 24.74 7.82
CA SER A 2 -4.94 23.39 7.49
C SER A 2 -5.84 22.49 6.61
N GLN A 3 -7.09 22.88 6.30
CA GLN A 3 -8.05 21.96 5.65
C GLN A 3 -8.14 22.10 4.11
N LEU A 4 -7.85 23.29 3.55
CA LEU A 4 -7.99 23.53 2.10
C LEU A 4 -7.03 22.66 1.27
N GLY A 5 -5.80 22.48 1.76
CA GLY A 5 -4.79 21.66 1.10
C GLY A 5 -5.15 20.17 1.06
N ARG A 6 -5.90 19.65 2.03
CA ARG A 6 -6.33 18.25 2.08
C ARG A 6 -7.54 17.99 1.16
N GLN A 7 -8.48 18.94 1.13
CA GLN A 7 -9.75 18.78 0.42
C GLN A 7 -9.54 18.58 -1.09
N GLN A 8 -8.58 19.27 -1.71
CA GLN A 8 -8.21 19.07 -3.12
C GLN A 8 -7.80 17.61 -3.43
N PHE A 9 -7.05 16.94 -2.54
CA PHE A 9 -6.65 15.55 -2.75
C PHE A 9 -7.84 14.60 -2.62
N LEU A 10 -8.73 14.86 -1.67
CA LEU A 10 -9.94 14.05 -1.48
C LEU A 10 -10.90 14.20 -2.65
N GLN A 11 -11.07 15.41 -3.19
CA GLN A 11 -11.91 15.65 -4.35
C GLN A 11 -11.36 14.90 -5.58
N ARG A 12 -10.05 14.93 -5.81
CA ARG A 12 -9.41 14.15 -6.88
C ARG A 12 -9.56 12.64 -6.67
N ALA A 13 -9.35 12.16 -5.45
CA ALA A 13 -9.51 10.74 -5.12
C ALA A 13 -10.93 10.24 -5.36
N ARG A 14 -11.95 11.02 -4.96
CA ARG A 14 -13.36 10.71 -5.20
C ARG A 14 -13.70 10.70 -6.69
N HIS A 15 -13.20 11.68 -7.45
CA HIS A 15 -13.43 11.73 -8.90
C HIS A 15 -12.84 10.49 -9.60
N ASN A 16 -11.63 10.07 -9.21
CA ASN A 16 -11.01 8.87 -9.75
C ASN A 16 -11.75 7.59 -9.33
N ALA A 17 -12.23 7.52 -8.09
CA ALA A 17 -13.01 6.38 -7.58
C ALA A 17 -14.34 6.25 -8.31
N LEU A 18 -15.01 7.37 -8.63
CA LEU A 18 -16.26 7.39 -9.40
C LEU A 18 -16.12 6.71 -10.77
N LEU A 19 -14.96 6.85 -11.42
CA LEU A 19 -14.67 6.27 -12.74
C LEU A 19 -14.10 4.84 -12.66
N THR A 20 -13.84 4.31 -11.46
CA THR A 20 -13.15 3.03 -11.28
C THR A 20 -13.89 2.14 -10.29
N ILE A 21 -13.60 2.28 -8.99
CA ILE A 21 -14.26 1.53 -7.91
C ILE A 21 -14.79 2.54 -6.90
N PRO A 22 -16.08 2.93 -7.00
CA PRO A 22 -16.68 3.99 -6.19
C PRO A 22 -16.68 3.70 -4.69
N SER A 23 -16.62 2.41 -4.30
CA SER A 23 -16.57 1.99 -2.90
C SER A 23 -15.24 2.30 -2.20
N LEU A 24 -14.15 2.54 -2.94
CA LEU A 24 -12.85 2.86 -2.35
C LEU A 24 -12.82 4.28 -1.75
N MET A 25 -13.56 5.22 -2.34
CA MET A 25 -13.59 6.61 -1.88
C MET A 25 -14.97 7.23 -2.15
N PRO A 26 -15.96 7.00 -1.27
CA PRO A 26 -17.30 7.52 -1.46
C PRO A 26 -17.36 9.06 -1.37
N LEU A 27 -18.40 9.64 -1.96
CA LEU A 27 -18.65 11.08 -1.90
C LEU A 27 -18.96 11.53 -0.47
N GLU A 28 -18.86 12.84 -0.22
CA GLU A 28 -19.18 13.40 1.10
C GLU A 28 -20.64 13.14 1.46
N GLY A 29 -20.88 12.67 2.68
CA GLY A 29 -22.23 12.38 3.17
C GLY A 29 -22.82 11.05 2.68
N HIS A 30 -22.03 10.18 2.03
CA HIS A 30 -22.48 8.81 1.74
C HIS A 30 -22.53 7.99 3.03
N ASP A 31 -23.72 7.45 3.35
CA ASP A 31 -23.93 6.46 4.40
C ASP A 31 -24.13 5.06 3.78
N GLN A 32 -24.10 4.01 4.60
CA GLN A 32 -24.26 2.61 4.21
C GLN A 32 -25.60 2.30 3.51
N LYS A 33 -26.58 3.20 3.62
CA LYS A 33 -27.91 3.09 3.00
C LYS A 33 -28.00 3.71 1.61
N ASN A 34 -27.00 4.49 1.19
CA ASN A 34 -27.04 5.18 -0.09
C ASN A 34 -26.47 4.30 -1.20
N HIS A 35 -27.18 4.20 -2.33
CA HIS A 35 -26.72 3.45 -3.49
C HIS A 35 -25.48 4.12 -4.10
N LEU A 36 -24.39 3.37 -4.26
CA LEU A 36 -23.21 3.87 -4.96
C LEU A 36 -23.48 3.86 -6.47
N VAL A 37 -23.03 4.90 -7.17
CA VAL A 37 -23.13 4.94 -8.63
C VAL A 37 -22.28 3.82 -9.21
N GLU A 38 -22.84 3.00 -10.10
CA GLU A 38 -22.05 2.03 -10.86
C GLU A 38 -21.49 2.69 -12.13
N PRO A 39 -20.17 2.55 -12.39
CA PRO A 39 -19.58 3.12 -13.59
C PRO A 39 -20.02 2.36 -14.84
N TYR A 40 -20.18 3.08 -15.95
CA TYR A 40 -20.57 2.48 -17.24
C TYR A 40 -19.49 1.57 -17.86
N ASN A 41 -18.27 1.54 -17.30
CA ASN A 41 -17.14 0.75 -17.81
C ASN A 41 -16.40 -0.03 -16.70
N GLY A 42 -16.10 -1.31 -16.95
CA GLY A 42 -15.35 -2.17 -16.02
C GLY A 42 -13.82 -2.16 -16.19
N LEU A 43 -13.31 -1.52 -17.25
CA LEU A 43 -11.88 -1.54 -17.59
C LEU A 43 -11.02 -0.88 -16.49
N GLY A 44 -11.47 0.26 -15.96
CA GLY A 44 -10.76 0.98 -14.90
C GLY A 44 -10.65 0.17 -13.61
N ALA A 45 -11.75 -0.48 -13.21
CA ALA A 45 -11.77 -1.37 -12.05
C ALA A 45 -10.81 -2.55 -12.21
N ALA A 46 -10.87 -3.25 -13.35
CA ALA A 46 -10.00 -4.38 -13.63
C ALA A 46 -8.51 -3.98 -13.65
N ALA A 47 -8.18 -2.83 -14.28
CA ALA A 47 -6.81 -2.33 -14.33
C ALA A 47 -6.23 -2.04 -12.94
N ILE A 48 -7.01 -1.43 -12.05
CA ILE A 48 -6.57 -1.13 -10.67
C ILE A 48 -6.38 -2.41 -9.86
N VAL A 49 -7.31 -3.36 -9.95
CA VAL A 49 -7.20 -4.65 -9.25
C VAL A 49 -5.97 -5.43 -9.72
N HIS A 50 -5.75 -5.51 -11.04
CA HIS A 50 -4.57 -6.17 -11.61
C HIS A 50 -3.26 -5.47 -11.22
N LEU A 51 -3.24 -4.14 -11.27
CA LEU A 51 -2.07 -3.36 -10.87
C LEU A 51 -1.74 -3.56 -9.38
N SER A 52 -2.74 -3.46 -8.51
CA SER A 52 -2.60 -3.67 -7.07
C SER A 52 -2.11 -5.09 -6.74
N SER A 53 -2.66 -6.10 -7.41
CA SER A 53 -2.22 -7.49 -7.26
C SER A 53 -0.74 -7.65 -7.62
N ARG A 54 -0.29 -7.05 -8.73
CA ARG A 54 1.10 -7.16 -9.16
C ARG A 54 2.06 -6.36 -8.28
N ILE A 55 1.68 -5.16 -7.84
CA ILE A 55 2.46 -4.38 -6.88
C ILE A 55 2.64 -5.17 -5.57
N THR A 56 1.55 -5.74 -5.05
CA THR A 56 1.58 -6.54 -3.83
C THR A 56 2.49 -7.76 -3.97
N MET A 57 2.37 -8.50 -5.07
CA MET A 57 3.24 -9.67 -5.33
C MET A 57 4.72 -9.31 -5.46
N ASN A 58 5.02 -8.11 -5.99
CA ASN A 58 6.40 -7.64 -6.14
C ASN A 58 7.00 -7.10 -4.83
N LEU A 59 6.21 -6.38 -4.04
CA LEU A 59 6.67 -5.81 -2.77
C LEU A 59 6.69 -6.84 -1.65
N LEU A 60 5.72 -7.75 -1.62
CA LEU A 60 5.49 -8.71 -0.54
C LEU A 60 5.32 -10.13 -1.13
N PRO A 61 6.41 -10.74 -1.64
CA PRO A 61 6.38 -12.12 -2.10
C PRO A 61 5.98 -13.09 -0.98
N ALA A 62 4.97 -13.92 -1.21
CA ALA A 62 4.44 -14.85 -0.20
C ALA A 62 5.46 -15.90 0.30
N ASN A 63 6.44 -16.27 -0.54
CA ASN A 63 7.39 -17.35 -0.26
C ASN A 63 8.85 -16.88 -0.10
N ARG A 64 9.12 -15.56 -0.05
CA ARG A 64 10.50 -15.03 0.09
C ARG A 64 10.55 -13.86 1.07
N PRO A 65 11.66 -13.69 1.82
CA PRO A 65 11.84 -12.50 2.64
C PRO A 65 11.86 -11.25 1.76
N HIS A 66 11.01 -10.28 2.08
CA HIS A 66 10.83 -9.05 1.29
C HIS A 66 11.71 -7.89 1.76
N MET A 67 12.29 -8.00 2.95
CA MET A 67 13.20 -7.01 3.52
C MET A 67 14.47 -7.69 4.01
N ARG A 68 15.61 -7.06 3.77
CA ARG A 68 16.91 -7.53 4.28
C ARG A 68 17.27 -6.70 5.51
N LEU A 69 17.16 -7.31 6.68
CA LEU A 69 17.71 -6.75 7.91
C LEU A 69 19.21 -7.07 7.95
N GLN A 70 20.03 -6.05 8.18
CA GLN A 70 21.48 -6.24 8.36
C GLN A 70 21.93 -5.58 9.65
N VAL A 71 22.79 -6.27 10.38
CA VAL A 71 23.50 -5.66 11.51
C VAL A 71 24.43 -4.56 10.99
N PRO A 72 24.42 -3.36 11.60
CA PRO A 72 25.37 -2.29 11.28
C PRO A 72 26.82 -2.75 11.40
N ASN A 73 27.71 -2.24 10.54
CA ASN A 73 29.12 -2.67 10.51
C ASN A 73 29.86 -2.42 11.83
N GLU A 74 29.46 -1.40 12.59
CA GLU A 74 30.11 -1.04 13.88
C GLU A 74 30.03 -2.18 14.89
N ILE A 75 28.87 -2.83 15.00
CA ILE A 75 28.64 -3.96 15.91
C ILE A 75 29.41 -5.21 15.43
N LYS A 76 29.56 -5.39 14.11
CA LYS A 76 30.35 -6.50 13.54
C LYS A 76 31.85 -6.38 13.82
N MET A 77 32.36 -5.16 13.97
CA MET A 77 33.80 -4.91 14.20
C MET A 77 34.24 -5.09 15.66
N GLN A 78 33.30 -5.01 16.62
CA GLN A 78 33.56 -5.27 18.04
C GLN A 78 33.39 -6.73 18.45
N ALA A 79 32.89 -7.59 17.55
CA ALA A 79 32.79 -9.03 17.80
C ALA A 79 34.18 -9.69 17.62
N PRO A 80 34.71 -10.38 18.64
CA PRO A 80 36.09 -10.87 18.65
C PRO A 80 36.42 -11.97 17.61
N ASP A 81 35.43 -12.52 16.89
CA ASP A 81 35.62 -13.62 15.93
C ASP A 81 34.98 -13.39 14.54
N GLY A 82 34.48 -12.18 14.23
CA GLY A 82 33.88 -11.89 12.92
C GLY A 82 32.63 -12.72 12.56
N LYS A 83 32.09 -13.52 13.51
CA LYS A 83 30.85 -14.27 13.38
C LYS A 83 29.75 -13.57 14.16
N VAL A 84 28.68 -13.20 13.45
CA VAL A 84 27.43 -12.70 14.03
C VAL A 84 26.76 -13.84 14.82
N PRO A 85 26.27 -13.60 16.05
CA PRO A 85 25.60 -14.62 16.86
C PRO A 85 24.38 -15.20 16.12
N GLU A 86 24.18 -16.53 16.24
CA GLU A 86 23.18 -17.31 15.50
C GLU A 86 21.73 -16.83 15.69
N GLU A 87 21.44 -16.14 16.78
CA GLU A 87 20.13 -15.55 17.09
C GLU A 87 19.68 -14.49 16.07
N THR A 88 20.62 -13.95 15.29
CA THR A 88 20.36 -12.93 14.26
C THR A 88 20.05 -13.52 12.87
N GLN A 89 20.14 -14.85 12.69
CA GLN A 89 19.99 -15.52 11.38
C GLN A 89 18.58 -16.07 11.13
N THR A 90 17.72 -16.16 12.14
CA THR A 90 16.39 -16.80 12.05
C THR A 90 15.22 -15.81 11.84
N ALA A 91 15.50 -14.54 11.54
CA ALA A 91 14.47 -13.52 11.28
C ALA A 91 14.27 -13.26 9.78
#